data_AF-A0A0F5IJ19-F1
#
_entry.id   AF-A0A0F5IJ19-F1
#
_cell.length_a   1.000
_cell.length_b   1.000
_cell.length_c   1.000
_cell.angle_alpha   90.00
_cell.angle_beta   90.00
_cell.angle_gamma   90.00
#
_symmetry.space_group_name_H-M   'P 1'
#
loop_
_entity.id
_entity.type
_entity.pdbx_description
1 polymer ?
#
loop_
_entity_poly.entity_id
_entity_poly.type
_entity_poly.pdbx_seq_one_letter_code
_entity_poly.pdbx_strand_id
1 'polypeptide(L)'
;MWILGWIVFSIVAGFVGSGRKIGFGWAFFWSLLLSPLIGLIIAFASDKKSDVELRAVQEKQAEAIQVIKENSKKSVTDQIKEAKDLLDSGTITEEEFDNLKKKLLNS
;
A
#
# COMPACT_ATOMS: atom_id res chain seq x y z
N MET A 1 -27.68 -27.09 -1.10
CA MET A 1 -26.43 -26.91 -1.85
C MET A 1 -26.44 -25.77 -2.88
N TRP A 2 -27.59 -25.25 -3.33
CA TRP A 2 -27.66 -24.22 -4.39
C TRP A 2 -26.95 -22.89 -4.04
N ILE A 3 -27.08 -22.43 -2.79
CA ILE A 3 -26.46 -21.18 -2.32
C ILE A 3 -24.92 -21.21 -2.45
N LEU A 4 -24.28 -22.37 -2.22
CA LEU A 4 -22.83 -22.49 -2.32
C LEU A 4 -22.36 -22.27 -3.77
N GLY A 5 -23.07 -22.86 -4.73
CA GLY A 5 -22.80 -22.63 -6.16
C GLY A 5 -22.96 -21.15 -6.53
N TRP A 6 -24.00 -20.50 -6.03
CA TRP A 6 -24.26 -19.07 -6.27
C TRP A 6 -23.13 -18.16 -5.75
N ILE A 7 -22.63 -18.43 -4.55
CA ILE A 7 -21.52 -17.67 -3.96
C ILE A 7 -20.23 -17.88 -4.76
N VAL A 8 -19.92 -19.13 -5.15
CA VAL A 8 -18.73 -19.44 -5.96
C VAL A 8 -18.78 -18.71 -7.31
N PHE A 9 -19.92 -18.77 -8.02
CA PHE A 9 -20.10 -18.03 -9.26
C PHE A 9 -19.97 -16.52 -9.06
N SER A 10 -20.42 -16.01 -7.91
CA SER A 10 -20.28 -14.59 -7.62
C SER A 10 -18.83 -14.17 -7.39
N ILE A 11 -18.04 -15.01 -6.70
CA ILE A 11 -16.61 -14.79 -6.54
C ILE A 11 -15.91 -14.73 -7.90
N VAL A 12 -16.29 -15.60 -8.84
CA VAL A 12 -15.76 -15.58 -10.22
C VAL A 12 -16.08 -14.25 -10.91
N ALA A 13 -17.33 -13.77 -10.84
CA ALA A 13 -17.71 -12.47 -11.40
C ALA A 13 -16.91 -11.32 -10.76
N GLY A 14 -16.69 -11.38 -9.44
CA GLY A 14 -15.81 -10.46 -8.72
C GLY A 14 -14.37 -10.47 -9.25
N PHE A 15 -13.78 -11.66 -9.43
CA PHE A 15 -12.44 -11.80 -9.99
C PHE A 15 -12.34 -11.21 -11.40
N VAL A 16 -13.34 -11.42 -12.25
CA VAL A 16 -13.39 -10.79 -13.59
C VAL A 16 -13.46 -9.27 -13.49
N GLY A 17 -14.22 -8.74 -12.52
CA GLY A 17 -14.30 -7.30 -12.25
C GLY A 17 -13.01 -6.69 -11.67
N SER A 18 -12.13 -7.48 -11.05
CA SER A 18 -10.88 -6.98 -10.46
C SER A 18 -9.91 -6.34 -11.46
N GLY A 19 -9.90 -6.83 -12.71
CA GLY A 19 -9.11 -6.27 -13.81
C GLY A 19 -9.77 -5.08 -14.51
N ARG A 20 -10.91 -4.62 -13.99
CA ARG A 20 -11.77 -3.59 -14.58
C ARG A 20 -11.87 -2.42 -13.63
N LYS A 21 -12.23 -1.23 -14.13
CA LYS A 21 -12.38 -0.02 -13.31
C LYS A 21 -13.39 -0.18 -12.18
N ILE A 22 -14.45 -0.97 -12.39
CA ILE A 22 -15.44 -1.28 -11.36
C ILE A 22 -14.85 -2.02 -10.14
N GLY A 23 -13.78 -2.79 -10.34
CA GLY A 23 -13.09 -3.51 -9.28
C GLY A 23 -13.83 -4.75 -8.78
N PHE A 24 -13.14 -5.52 -7.94
CA PHE A 24 -13.63 -6.79 -7.39
C PHE A 24 -14.91 -6.61 -6.56
N GLY A 25 -14.89 -5.66 -5.61
CA GLY A 25 -15.96 -5.50 -4.62
C GLY A 25 -17.31 -5.16 -5.26
N TRP A 26 -17.33 -4.24 -6.21
CA TRP A 26 -18.56 -3.85 -6.89
C TRP A 26 -19.09 -4.93 -7.83
N ALA A 27 -18.22 -5.60 -8.59
CA ALA A 27 -18.63 -6.71 -9.44
C ALA A 27 -19.18 -7.89 -8.63
N PHE A 28 -18.53 -8.22 -7.50
CA PHE A 28 -19.01 -9.24 -6.56
C PHE A 28 -20.34 -8.87 -5.89
N PHE A 29 -20.48 -7.62 -5.45
CA PHE A 29 -21.70 -7.14 -4.80
C PHE A 29 -22.92 -7.21 -5.74
N TRP A 30 -22.79 -6.70 -6.96
CA TRP A 30 -23.85 -6.79 -7.96
C TRP A 30 -24.14 -8.22 -8.38
N SER A 31 -23.11 -9.06 -8.45
CA SER A 31 -23.24 -10.48 -8.70
C SER A 31 -24.06 -11.20 -7.62
N LEU A 32 -23.82 -10.88 -6.34
CA LEU A 32 -24.50 -11.51 -5.22
C LEU A 32 -25.96 -11.06 -5.13
N LEU A 33 -26.23 -9.79 -5.44
CA LEU A 33 -27.55 -9.16 -5.32
C LEU A 33 -28.48 -9.47 -6.50
N LEU A 34 -28.01 -9.33 -7.75
CA LEU A 34 -28.85 -9.44 -8.95
C LEU A 34 -28.80 -10.84 -9.55
N SER A 35 -27.59 -11.33 -9.84
CA SER A 35 -27.23 -12.70 -10.17
C SER A 35 -25.78 -12.73 -10.65
N PRO A 36 -25.11 -13.89 -10.58
CA PRO A 36 -23.76 -14.02 -11.12
C PRO A 36 -23.60 -13.62 -12.58
N LEU A 37 -24.63 -13.88 -13.38
CA LEU A 37 -24.62 -13.50 -14.79
C LEU A 37 -24.65 -11.97 -14.96
N ILE A 38 -25.45 -11.28 -14.14
CA ILE A 38 -25.59 -9.83 -14.19
C ILE A 38 -24.32 -9.15 -13.67
N GLY A 39 -23.73 -9.65 -12.59
CA GLY A 39 -22.43 -9.17 -12.10
C GLY A 39 -21.32 -9.30 -13.14
N LEU A 40 -21.33 -10.39 -13.92
CA LEU A 40 -20.38 -10.60 -15.01
C LEU A 40 -20.60 -9.64 -16.19
N ILE A 41 -21.85 -9.39 -16.57
CA ILE A 41 -22.19 -8.41 -17.61
C ILE A 41 -21.70 -7.01 -17.20
N ILE A 42 -21.95 -6.62 -15.95
CA ILE A 42 -21.49 -5.34 -15.39
C ILE A 42 -19.95 -5.27 -15.37
N ALA A 43 -19.28 -6.35 -14.98
CA ALA A 43 -17.82 -6.42 -15.02
C ALA A 43 -17.26 -6.26 -16.44
N PHE A 44 -17.89 -6.85 -17.46
CA PHE A 44 -17.45 -6.71 -18.85
C PHE A 44 -17.81 -5.36 -19.48
N ALA A 45 -18.94 -4.77 -19.10
CA ALA A 45 -19.33 -3.43 -19.52
C ALA A 45 -18.42 -2.35 -18.93
N SER A 46 -17.77 -2.62 -17.80
CA SER A 46 -16.74 -1.74 -17.25
C SER A 46 -15.49 -1.72 -18.13
N ASP A 47 -14.93 -0.52 -18.28
CA ASP A 47 -13.64 -0.32 -18.91
C ASP A 47 -12.56 -1.18 -18.25
N LYS A 48 -11.62 -1.65 -19.09
CA LYS A 48 -10.35 -2.19 -18.60
C LYS A 48 -9.56 -1.06 -17.93
N LYS A 49 -8.83 -1.41 -16.88
CA LYS A 49 -7.89 -0.47 -16.26
C LYS A 49 -6.80 -0.16 -17.30
N SER A 50 -6.63 1.12 -17.66
CA SER A 50 -5.68 1.51 -18.70
C SER A 50 -4.25 1.49 -18.16
N ASP A 51 -3.29 1.01 -18.95
CA ASP A 51 -1.87 0.95 -18.52
C ASP A 51 -1.33 2.30 -18.06
N VAL A 52 -1.86 3.40 -18.60
CA VAL A 52 -1.53 4.78 -18.21
C VAL A 52 -1.99 5.09 -16.78
N GLU A 53 -3.19 4.66 -16.40
CA GLU A 53 -3.73 4.86 -15.05
C GLU A 53 -2.96 4.02 -14.01
N LEU A 54 -2.51 2.82 -14.40
CA LEU A 54 -1.63 2.01 -13.56
C LEU A 54 -0.27 2.69 -13.34
N ARG A 55 0.33 3.23 -14.41
CA ARG A 55 1.60 3.95 -14.34
C ARG A 55 1.49 5.21 -13.49
N ALA A 56 0.43 6.01 -13.67
CA ALA A 56 0.22 7.21 -12.87
C ALA A 56 0.06 6.92 -11.36
N VAL A 57 -0.63 5.81 -11.02
CA VAL A 57 -0.76 5.37 -9.61
C VAL A 57 0.56 4.83 -9.07
N GLN A 58 1.39 4.21 -9.91
CA GLN A 58 2.69 3.70 -9.53
C GLN A 58 3.73 4.82 -9.36
N GLU A 59 3.72 5.82 -10.23
CA GLU A 59 4.56 7.02 -10.13
C GLU A 59 4.27 7.79 -8.83
N LYS A 60 2.99 8.01 -8.50
CA LYS A 60 2.61 8.64 -7.22
C LYS A 60 3.07 7.85 -6.01
N GLN A 61 3.06 6.52 -6.08
CA GLN A 61 3.60 5.68 -5.01
C GLN A 61 5.13 5.77 -4.94
N ALA A 62 5.83 5.80 -6.07
CA ALA A 62 7.28 5.97 -6.11
C ALA A 62 7.71 7.33 -5.53
N GLU A 63 7.00 8.40 -5.86
CA GLU A 63 7.20 9.74 -5.27
C GLU A 63 6.96 9.72 -3.76
N ALA A 64 5.86 9.13 -3.29
CA ALA A 64 5.57 9.01 -1.86
C ALA A 64 6.65 8.21 -1.11
N ILE A 65 7.14 7.11 -1.69
CA ILE A 65 8.23 6.30 -1.11
C ILE A 65 9.53 7.11 -1.06
N GLN A 66 9.83 7.92 -2.08
CA GLN A 66 11.01 8.80 -2.07
C GLN A 66 10.92 9.84 -0.96
N VAL A 67 9.77 10.51 -0.80
CA VAL A 67 9.54 11.48 0.28
C VAL A 67 9.65 10.83 1.66
N ILE A 68 9.13 9.62 1.84
CA ILE A 68 9.28 8.88 3.10
C ILE A 68 10.75 8.52 3.34
N LYS A 69 11.46 8.03 2.32
CA LYS A 69 12.89 7.66 2.45
C LYS A 69 13.77 8.87 2.77
N GLU A 70 13.50 10.01 2.13
CA GLU A 70 14.20 11.26 2.38
C GLU A 70 13.92 11.80 3.79
N ASN A 71 12.65 11.80 4.21
CA ASN A 71 12.28 12.20 5.57
C ASN A 71 12.87 11.26 6.63
N SER A 72 12.90 9.95 6.39
CA SER A 72 13.55 8.98 7.28
C SER A 72 15.05 9.24 7.39
N LYS A 73 15.73 9.51 6.26
CA LYS A 73 17.17 9.84 6.26
C LYS A 73 17.45 11.14 7.00
N LYS A 74 16.60 12.15 6.83
CA LYS A 74 16.69 13.43 7.55
C LYS A 74 16.50 13.22 9.05
N SER A 75 15.46 12.48 9.46
CA SER A 75 15.18 12.13 10.85
C SER A 75 16.34 11.38 11.53
N VAL A 76 16.94 10.41 10.84
CA VAL A 76 18.14 9.71 11.35
C VAL A 76 19.31 10.67 11.54
N THR A 77 19.50 11.62 10.61
CA THR A 77 20.57 12.63 10.71
C THR A 77 20.32 13.61 11.86
N ASP A 78 19.07 14.02 12.08
CA ASP A 78 18.68 14.93 13.16
C ASP A 78 18.84 14.25 14.54
N GLN A 79 18.48 12.97 14.66
CA GLN A 79 18.70 12.17 15.88
C GLN A 79 20.20 11.99 16.20
N ILE A 80 21.05 11.82 15.18
CA ILE A 80 22.51 11.75 15.38
C ILE A 80 23.07 13.10 15.85
N LYS A 81 22.53 14.23 15.36
CA LYS A 81 22.92 15.56 15.83
C LYS A 81 22.51 15.79 17.28
N GLU A 82 21.27 15.47 17.64
CA GLU A 82 20.78 15.60 19.02
C GLU A 82 21.60 14.74 19.98
N ALA A 83 21.91 13.50 19.60
CA ALA A 83 22.81 12.64 20.38
C ALA A 83 24.21 13.24 20.56
N LYS A 84 24.73 13.98 19.57
CA LYS A 84 26.03 14.67 19.69
C LYS A 84 25.95 15.86 20.65
N ASP A 85 24.87 16.64 20.61
CA ASP A 85 24.67 17.75 21.54
C ASP A 85 24.58 17.26 22.99
N LEU A 86 23.96 16.10 23.22
CA LEU A 86 23.92 15.46 24.54
C LEU A 86 25.31 15.02 25.02
N LEU A 87 26.17 14.54 24.12
CA LEU A 87 27.57 14.21 24.43
C LEU A 87 28.37 15.47 24.79
N ASP A 88 28.25 16.52 23.98
CA ASP A 88 28.94 17.80 24.20
C ASP A 88 28.49 18.49 25.51
N SER A 89 27.24 18.26 25.94
CA SER A 89 26.70 18.73 27.23
C SER A 89 27.16 17.89 28.44
N GLY A 90 27.83 16.76 28.22
CA GLY A 90 28.22 15.81 29.26
C GLY A 90 27.07 15.02 29.87
N THR A 91 25.90 15.00 29.23
CA THR A 91 24.71 14.25 29.70
C THR A 91 24.84 12.74 29.42
N ILE A 92 25.55 12.39 28.35
CA ILE A 92 25.86 11.00 27.97
C ILE A 92 27.36 10.81 27.76
N THR A 93 27.83 9.57 27.81
CA THR A 93 29.23 9.18 27.58
C THR A 93 29.53 8.83 26.11
N GLU A 94 30.80 8.81 25.71
CA GLU A 94 31.21 8.46 24.33
C GLU A 94 30.75 7.04 23.93
N GLU A 95 30.80 6.07 24.86
CA GLU A 95 30.33 4.71 24.60
C GLU A 95 28.81 4.65 24.35
N GLU A 96 28.02 5.46 25.05
CA GLU A 96 26.56 5.55 24.87
C GLU A 96 26.21 6.18 23.52
N PHE A 97 26.94 7.23 23.13
CA PHE A 97 26.78 7.87 21.82
C PHE A 97 27.06 6.90 20.66
N ASP A 98 28.15 6.13 20.74
CA ASP A 98 28.53 5.17 19.70
C ASP A 98 27.50 4.05 19.53
N ASN A 99 26.90 3.60 20.64
CA ASN A 99 25.82 2.61 20.60
C ASN A 99 24.54 3.18 19.95
N LEU A 100 24.18 4.43 20.25
CA LEU A 100 23.03 5.11 19.63
C LEU A 100 23.23 5.29 18.13
N LYS A 101 24.41 5.76 17.71
CA LYS A 101 24.76 5.91 16.30
C LYS A 101 24.67 4.60 15.52
N LYS A 102 25.21 3.50 16.07
CA LYS A 102 25.10 2.16 15.45
C LYS A 102 23.66 1.70 15.31
N LYS A 103 22.82 1.92 16.33
CA LYS A 103 21.40 1.54 16.30
C LYS A 103 20.63 2.33 15.24
N LEU A 104 20.91 3.62 15.08
CA LEU A 104 20.25 4.49 14.11
C LEU A 104 20.68 4.21 12.66
N LEU A 105 21.92 3.78 12.45
CA LEU A 105 22.42 3.42 11.10
C LEU A 105 22.01 2.01 10.65
N ASN A 106 21.72 1.11 11.59
CA ASN A 106 21.30 -0.26 11.31
C ASN A 106 19.78 -0.47 11.45
N SER A 107 19.01 0.60 11.70
CA SER A 107 17.55 0.60 11.74
C SER A 107 16.93 0.79 10.36
#